data_AF-A0A9P0VTT3-F1
#
_entry.id   AF-A0A9P0VTT3-F1
#
_cell.length_a   1.000
_cell.length_b   1.000
_cell.length_c   1.000
_cell.angle_alpha   90.00
_cell.angle_beta   90.00
_cell.angle_gamma   90.00
#
_symmetry.space_group_name_H-M   'P 1'
#
loop_
_entity.id
_entity.type
_entity.pdbx_description
1 polymer ?
#
loop_
_entity_poly.entity_id
_entity_poly.type
_entity_poly.pdbx_seq_one_letter_code
_entity_poly.pdbx_strand_id
1 'polypeptide(L)'
;MLAYARRIMKLPRLQTIENCMKLCPMIVQALWEFKSPLLQLPYIGDDNLKYFNSKKRQIKSLEQFAQLKADERRNMLRDLGDDDNG
;
A
#
# COMPACT_ATOMS: atom_id res chain seq x y z
N MET A 1 -24.21 -7.86 -15.32
CA MET A 1 -25.03 -8.96 -15.88
C MET A 1 -25.01 -10.21 -14.97
N LEU A 2 -25.59 -10.17 -13.76
CA LEU A 2 -25.70 -11.36 -12.89
C LEU A 2 -27.07 -11.48 -12.20
N ALA A 3 -27.64 -10.43 -11.61
CA ALA A 3 -29.03 -10.48 -11.13
C ALA A 3 -30.05 -10.41 -12.27
N TYR A 4 -29.71 -9.80 -13.41
CA TYR A 4 -30.59 -9.80 -14.59
C TYR A 4 -30.77 -11.22 -15.19
N ALA A 5 -29.83 -12.12 -14.91
CA ALA A 5 -29.93 -13.55 -15.25
C ALA A 5 -30.67 -14.37 -14.17
N ARG A 6 -31.30 -13.73 -13.18
CA ARG A 6 -32.01 -14.34 -12.02
C ARG A 6 -31.18 -15.34 -11.20
N ARG A 7 -29.85 -15.34 -11.33
CA ARG A 7 -28.97 -16.25 -10.60
C ARG A 7 -28.74 -15.85 -9.14
N ILE A 8 -29.16 -14.65 -8.75
CA ILE A 8 -29.03 -14.13 -7.39
C ILE A 8 -30.26 -13.31 -7.04
N MET A 9 -30.81 -13.53 -5.84
CA MET A 9 -32.06 -12.93 -5.36
C MET A 9 -31.97 -11.41 -5.17
N LYS A 10 -30.78 -10.88 -4.87
CA LYS A 10 -30.51 -9.43 -4.77
C LYS A 10 -29.14 -9.11 -5.36
N LEU A 11 -29.06 -8.00 -6.08
CA LEU A 11 -27.79 -7.48 -6.56
C LEU A 11 -26.98 -6.99 -5.34
N PRO A 12 -25.71 -7.40 -5.18
CA PRO A 12 -24.85 -6.82 -4.15
C PRO A 12 -24.72 -5.31 -4.37
N ARG A 13 -24.61 -4.54 -3.28
CA ARG A 13 -24.38 -3.10 -3.36
C ARG A 13 -22.97 -2.84 -3.90
N LEU A 14 -22.78 -1.70 -4.57
CA LEU A 14 -21.46 -1.27 -5.05
C LEU A 14 -20.41 -1.31 -3.92
N GLN A 15 -20.78 -0.82 -2.73
CA GLN A 15 -19.94 -0.88 -1.53
C GLN A 15 -19.44 -2.29 -1.21
N THR A 16 -20.28 -3.32 -1.35
CA THR A 16 -19.88 -4.71 -1.09
C THR A 16 -18.82 -5.15 -2.08
N ILE A 17 -18.98 -4.80 -3.36
CA ILE A 17 -18.03 -5.15 -4.42
C ILE A 17 -16.70 -4.41 -4.18
N GLU A 18 -16.73 -3.12 -3.88
CA GLU A 18 -15.55 -2.31 -3.56
C GLU A 18 -14.78 -2.87 -2.36
N ASN A 19 -15.49 -3.25 -1.28
CA ASN A 19 -14.86 -3.84 -0.11
C ASN A 19 -14.22 -5.19 -0.44
N CYS A 20 -14.85 -6.03 -1.27
CA CYS A 20 -14.23 -7.28 -1.73
C CYS A 20 -12.97 -7.02 -2.57
N MET A 21 -13.00 -6.00 -3.46
CA MET A 21 -11.82 -5.62 -4.25
C MET A 21 -10.67 -5.12 -3.38
N LYS A 22 -10.95 -4.46 -2.25
CA LYS A 22 -9.95 -4.04 -1.26
C LYS A 22 -9.44 -5.20 -0.40
N LEU A 23 -10.28 -6.20 -0.12
CA LEU A 23 -9.94 -7.28 0.80
C LEU A 23 -8.83 -8.20 0.28
N CYS A 24 -8.88 -8.57 -1.01
CA CYS A 24 -7.86 -9.43 -1.62
C CYS A 24 -6.42 -8.89 -1.43
N PRO A 25 -6.10 -7.63 -1.81
CA PRO A 25 -4.76 -7.10 -1.62
C PRO A 25 -4.38 -6.93 -0.14
N MET A 26 -5.33 -6.59 0.74
CA MET A 26 -5.07 -6.53 2.19
C MET A 26 -4.58 -7.88 2.75
N ILE A 27 -5.20 -8.98 2.34
CA ILE A 27 -4.79 -10.33 2.75
C ILE A 27 -3.42 -10.69 2.16
N VAL A 28 -3.23 -10.48 0.85
CA VAL A 28 -1.98 -10.87 0.16
C VAL A 28 -0.78 -10.08 0.69
N GLN A 29 -0.96 -8.79 0.99
CA GLN A 29 0.11 -7.94 1.51
C GLN A 29 0.21 -7.99 3.04
N ALA A 30 -0.71 -8.68 3.73
CA ALA A 30 -0.84 -8.67 5.19
C ALA A 30 -0.94 -7.24 5.77
N LEU A 31 -1.76 -6.38 5.13
CA LEU A 31 -1.94 -4.97 5.50
C LEU A 31 -3.42 -4.66 5.75
N TRP A 32 -3.66 -3.72 6.68
CA TRP A 32 -4.98 -3.16 6.93
C TRP A 32 -5.23 -1.91 6.08
N GLU A 33 -6.50 -1.56 5.84
CA GLU A 33 -6.88 -0.40 5.01
C GLU A 33 -6.31 0.95 5.51
N PHE A 34 -6.08 1.08 6.82
CA PHE A 34 -5.57 2.30 7.44
C PHE A 34 -4.03 2.36 7.49
N LYS A 35 -3.34 1.29 7.09
CA LYS A 35 -1.87 1.24 7.09
C LYS A 35 -1.31 1.87 5.80
N SER A 36 -0.08 2.37 5.89
CA SER A 36 0.60 2.93 4.72
C SER A 36 0.85 1.83 3.68
N PRO A 37 0.55 2.06 2.39
CA PRO A 37 0.86 1.09 1.33
C PRO A 37 2.36 0.89 1.16
N LEU A 38 3.20 1.78 1.69
CA LEU A 38 4.66 1.65 1.62
C LEU A 38 5.20 0.49 2.48
N LEU A 39 4.43 -0.01 3.44
CA LEU A 39 4.78 -1.19 4.24
C LEU A 39 4.77 -2.49 3.44
N GLN A 40 4.28 -2.47 2.19
CA GLN A 40 4.40 -3.62 1.30
C GLN A 40 5.81 -3.77 0.70
N LEU A 41 6.67 -2.76 0.86
CA LEU A 41 8.05 -2.84 0.40
C LEU A 41 8.87 -3.69 1.36
N PRO A 42 9.79 -4.52 0.84
CA PRO A 42 10.67 -5.30 1.71
C PRO A 42 11.54 -4.37 2.57
N TYR A 43 11.85 -4.82 3.79
CA TYR A 43 12.69 -4.11 4.76
C TYR A 43 12.13 -2.76 5.27
N ILE A 44 10.86 -2.44 4.94
CA ILE A 44 10.19 -1.24 5.45
C ILE A 44 9.26 -1.59 6.60
N GLY A 45 9.63 -1.18 7.82
CA GLY A 45 8.76 -1.23 9.01
C GLY A 45 8.05 0.09 9.29
N ASP A 46 7.20 0.11 10.32
CA ASP A 46 6.49 1.31 10.77
C ASP A 46 7.48 2.45 11.14
N ASP A 47 8.64 2.13 11.74
CA ASP A 47 9.68 3.10 12.11
C ASP A 47 10.32 3.81 10.90
N ASN A 48 10.27 3.17 9.74
CA ASN A 48 10.84 3.68 8.49
C ASN A 48 9.89 4.66 7.80
N LEU A 49 8.59 4.63 8.13
CA LEU A 49 7.58 5.48 7.49
C LEU A 49 7.84 6.99 7.71
N LYS A 50 8.55 7.36 8.78
CA LYS A 50 8.94 8.76 9.04
C LYS A 50 9.80 9.36 7.92
N TYR A 51 10.60 8.54 7.23
CA TYR A 51 11.48 9.01 6.15
C TYR A 51 10.69 9.34 4.87
N PHE A 52 9.55 8.67 4.66
CA PHE A 52 8.63 8.94 3.55
C PHE A 52 7.72 10.15 3.83
N ASN A 53 7.57 10.52 5.11
CA ASN A 53 6.65 11.56 5.58
C ASN A 53 7.41 12.75 6.21
N SER A 54 8.42 13.27 5.52
CA SER A 54 9.22 14.41 5.99
C SER A 54 8.57 15.77 5.65
N LYS A 55 9.01 16.85 6.30
CA LYS A 55 8.54 18.22 5.98
C LYS A 55 8.80 18.64 4.53
N LYS A 56 9.85 18.09 3.90
CA LYS A 56 10.21 18.39 2.51
C LYS A 56 9.51 17.48 1.49
N ARG A 57 9.02 16.30 1.92
CA ARG A 57 8.51 15.25 1.02
C ARG A 57 7.43 14.44 1.72
N GLN A 58 6.27 14.34 1.09
CA GLN A 58 5.09 13.65 1.58
C GLN A 58 4.73 12.52 0.62
N ILE A 59 5.47 11.41 0.69
CA ILE A 59 5.25 10.23 -0.16
C ILE A 59 4.21 9.35 0.51
N LYS A 60 3.05 9.21 -0.14
CA LYS A 60 1.89 8.46 0.39
C LYS A 60 1.55 7.22 -0.43
N SER A 61 2.07 7.11 -1.65
CA SER A 61 1.85 5.95 -2.52
C SER A 61 3.16 5.42 -3.09
N LEU A 62 3.11 4.16 -3.52
CA LEU A 62 4.24 3.49 -4.19
C LEU A 62 4.56 4.11 -5.55
N GLU A 63 3.53 4.63 -6.24
CA GLU A 63 3.72 5.34 -7.49
C GLU A 63 4.55 6.62 -7.28
N GLN A 64 4.19 7.43 -6.27
CA GLN A 64 4.95 8.63 -5.92
C GLN A 64 6.41 8.28 -5.57
N PHE A 65 6.62 7.18 -4.84
CA PHE A 65 7.95 6.68 -4.53
C PHE A 65 8.72 6.24 -5.78
N ALA A 66 8.06 5.52 -6.70
CA ALA A 66 8.68 5.02 -7.93
C ALA A 66 9.07 6.14 -8.90
N GLN A 67 8.33 7.25 -8.92
CA GLN A 67 8.58 8.42 -9.76
C GLN A 67 9.72 9.33 -9.25
N LEU A 68 10.25 9.10 -8.05
CA LEU A 68 11.42 9.84 -7.56
C LEU A 68 12.64 9.61 -8.44
N LYS A 69 13.49 10.64 -8.54
CA LYS A 69 14.81 10.49 -9.16
C LYS A 69 15.64 9.46 -8.39
N ALA A 70 16.47 8.71 -9.12
CA ALA A 70 17.25 7.61 -8.54
C ALA A 70 18.08 8.02 -7.32
N ASP A 71 18.69 9.20 -7.37
CA ASP A 71 19.55 9.72 -6.29
C ASP A 71 18.72 10.06 -5.05
N GLU A 72 17.53 10.64 -5.25
CA GLU A 72 16.62 10.97 -4.16
C GLU A 72 16.08 9.72 -3.49
N ARG A 73 15.73 8.71 -4.29
CA ARG A 73 15.27 7.41 -3.80
C ARG A 73 16.37 6.71 -2.99
N ARG A 74 17.60 6.66 -3.50
CA ARG A 74 18.75 6.08 -2.77
C ARG A 74 19.04 6.82 -1.47
N ASN A 75 19.00 8.15 -1.49
CA ASN A 75 19.25 8.94 -0.29
C ASN A 75 18.17 8.75 0.78
N MET A 76 16.91 8.55 0.39
CA MET A 76 15.81 8.24 1.31
C MET A 76 15.97 6.88 1.99
N LEU A 77 16.50 5.89 1.26
CA LEU A 77 16.68 4.53 1.75
C LEU A 77 18.06 4.28 2.39
N ARG A 78 18.93 5.30 2.47
CA ARG A 78 20.33 5.12 2.82
C ARG A 78 20.54 4.50 4.20
N ASP A 79 19.70 4.91 5.15
CA ASP A 79 19.85 4.51 6.55
C ASP A 79 19.08 3.20 6.88
N LEU A 80 18.50 2.52 5.88
CA LEU A 80 17.81 1.23 6.06
C LEU A 80 18.77 0.03 6.12
N GLY A 81 19.98 0.16 5.54
CA GLY A 81 20.91 -0.96 5.38
C GLY A 81 21.73 -1.31 6.62
N ASP A 82 21.72 -0.47 7.66
CA ASP A 82 22.54 -0.67 8.85
C ASP A 82 21.85 -1.56 9.92
N ASP A 83 20.53 -1.79 9.81
CA ASP A 83 19.74 -2.58 10.78
C ASP A 83 19.42 -4.02 10.32
N ASP A 84 19.81 -4.44 9.11
CA ASP A 84 19.48 -5.77 8.54
C ASP A 84 20.53 -6.88 8.85
N ASN A 85 21.10 -6.87 10.06
CA ASN A 85 21.87 -8.00 10.62
C ASN A 85 21.17 -8.52 11.89
N GLY A 86 20.10 -9.30 11.73
CA GLY A 86 19.39 -9.99 12.80
C GLY A 86 18.49 -11.11 12.29
#